data_AF-A0A537T3V4-F1
#
_entry.id   AF-A0A537T3V4-F1
#
_cell.length_a   1.000
_cell.length_b   1.000
_cell.length_c   1.000
_cell.angle_alpha   90.00
_cell.angle_beta   90.00
_cell.angle_gamma   90.00
#
_symmetry.space_group_name_H-M   'P 1'
#
loop_
_entity.id
_entity.type
_entity.pdbx_description
1 polymer ?
#
loop_
_entity_poly.entity_id
_entity_poly.type
_entity_poly.pdbx_seq_one_letter_code
_entity_poly.pdbx_strand_id
1 'polypeptide(L)'
;EYKAWSGGRDWKEDFPHWEPVHRILFKNGILGIENVGGDIDKVTGKRCTFALFPWNWDRGDGCIIRLVAIVDPKGAYRIEKGEKF
;
A
#
# COMPACT_ATOMS: atom_id res chain seq x y z
N GLU A 1 -5.19 13.62 23.61
CA GLU A 1 -5.48 14.18 22.28
C GLU A 1 -6.81 13.70 21.72
N TYR A 2 -6.97 12.43 21.32
CA TYR A 2 -8.23 11.89 20.78
C TYR A 2 -9.47 12.13 21.66
N LYS A 3 -9.37 11.81 22.96
CA LYS A 3 -10.48 12.01 23.91
C LYS A 3 -10.95 13.46 24.01
N ALA A 4 -10.05 14.43 23.83
CA ALA A 4 -10.40 15.84 23.83
C ALA A 4 -11.03 16.25 22.49
N TRP A 5 -10.41 15.86 21.36
CA TRP A 5 -10.91 16.14 20.01
C TRP A 5 -12.31 15.53 19.75
N SER A 6 -12.55 14.32 20.24
CA SER A 6 -13.81 13.58 20.08
C SER A 6 -14.93 14.04 21.01
N GLY A 7 -14.70 15.03 21.88
CA GLY A 7 -15.69 15.49 22.86
C GLY A 7 -15.92 14.53 24.04
N GLY A 8 -14.94 13.69 24.37
CA GLY A 8 -14.93 12.85 25.57
C GLY A 8 -14.98 11.34 25.33
N ARG A 9 -15.08 10.87 24.08
CA ARG A 9 -15.17 9.44 23.74
C ARG A 9 -13.84 8.71 24.01
N ASP A 10 -13.92 7.46 24.44
CA ASP A 10 -12.75 6.59 24.55
C ASP A 10 -12.42 5.99 23.17
N TRP A 11 -11.15 6.05 22.76
CA TRP A 11 -10.71 5.50 21.49
C TRP A 11 -10.94 3.98 21.40
N LYS A 12 -10.99 3.27 22.54
CA LYS A 12 -11.30 1.84 22.57
C LYS A 12 -12.75 1.54 22.20
N GLU A 13 -13.66 2.48 22.45
CA GLU A 13 -15.06 2.34 22.06
C GLU A 13 -15.22 2.60 20.55
N ASP A 14 -14.51 3.60 20.02
CA ASP A 14 -14.59 3.98 18.61
C ASP A 14 -13.77 3.09 17.68
N PHE A 15 -12.64 2.57 18.16
CA PHE A 15 -11.72 1.71 17.43
C PHE A 15 -11.44 0.43 18.23
N PRO A 16 -12.45 -0.45 18.40
CA PRO A 16 -12.34 -1.62 19.28
C PRO A 16 -11.38 -2.68 18.75
N HIS A 17 -11.01 -2.61 17.47
CA HIS A 17 -10.15 -3.58 16.83
C HIS A 17 -8.72 -3.05 16.73
N TRP A 18 -7.78 -3.78 17.31
CA TRP A 18 -6.36 -3.53 17.10
C TRP A 18 -5.96 -3.85 15.65
N GLU A 19 -5.32 -2.90 14.97
CA GLU A 19 -4.76 -3.02 13.60
C GLU A 19 -5.61 -3.88 12.65
N PRO A 20 -6.87 -3.50 12.39
CA PRO A 20 -7.80 -4.35 11.66
C PRO A 20 -7.33 -4.59 10.22
N VAL A 21 -6.74 -3.58 9.58
CA VAL A 21 -6.23 -3.68 8.20
C VAL A 21 -5.09 -4.69 8.11
N HIS A 22 -4.05 -4.58 8.95
CA HIS A 22 -2.95 -5.54 8.97
C HIS A 22 -3.46 -6.95 9.25
N ARG A 23 -4.33 -7.12 10.26
CA ARG A 23 -4.83 -8.45 10.63
C ARG A 23 -5.72 -9.07 9.58
N ILE A 24 -6.51 -8.31 8.84
CA ILE A 24 -7.36 -8.83 7.77
C ILE A 24 -6.50 -9.15 6.54
N LEU A 25 -5.66 -8.22 6.08
CA LEU A 25 -4.90 -8.38 4.84
C LEU A 25 -3.78 -9.41 4.99
N PHE A 26 -2.97 -9.31 6.05
CA PHE A 26 -1.75 -10.12 6.17
C PHE A 26 -2.07 -11.59 6.45
N LYS A 27 -3.15 -11.86 7.19
CA LYS A 27 -3.66 -13.23 7.37
C LYS A 27 -4.13 -13.88 6.07
N ASN A 28 -4.47 -13.09 5.06
CA ASN A 28 -4.82 -13.56 3.72
C ASN A 28 -3.63 -13.49 2.74
N GLY A 29 -2.40 -13.25 3.23
CA GLY A 29 -1.21 -13.14 2.39
C GLY A 29 -1.17 -11.88 1.51
N ILE A 30 -2.04 -10.90 1.80
CA ILE A 30 -2.06 -9.61 1.09
C ILE A 30 -1.16 -8.65 1.86
N LEU A 31 -0.09 -8.17 1.23
CA LEU A 31 0.86 -7.26 1.85
C LEU A 31 0.40 -5.80 1.69
N GLY A 32 0.90 -4.94 2.59
CA GLY A 32 0.66 -3.50 2.57
C GLY A 32 1.88 -2.73 2.04
N ILE A 33 1.62 -1.54 1.48
CA ILE A 33 2.64 -0.53 1.25
C ILE A 33 2.20 0.71 2.02
N GLU A 34 3.06 1.17 2.91
CA GLU A 34 2.77 2.30 3.79
C GLU A 34 3.57 3.53 3.37
N ASN A 35 3.13 4.70 3.84
CA ASN A 35 3.77 5.99 3.57
C ASN A 35 3.94 6.28 2.07
N VAL A 36 2.97 5.86 1.25
CA VAL A 36 2.93 6.16 -0.19
C VAL A 36 2.60 7.64 -0.40
N GLY A 37 3.64 8.47 -0.31
CA GLY A 37 3.57 9.92 -0.55
C GLY A 37 4.23 10.33 -1.87
N GLY A 38 4.46 11.63 -2.02
CA GLY A 38 5.11 12.22 -3.17
C GLY A 38 4.15 12.45 -4.33
N ASP A 39 4.16 11.55 -5.31
CA ASP A 39 3.46 11.73 -6.59
C ASP A 39 2.14 10.95 -6.70
N ILE A 40 1.64 10.39 -5.60
CA ILE A 40 0.44 9.54 -5.61
C ILE A 40 -0.79 10.27 -6.20
N ASP A 41 -0.94 11.56 -5.90
CA ASP A 41 -2.04 12.39 -6.39
C ASP A 41 -2.08 12.48 -7.92
N LYS A 42 -0.93 12.33 -8.60
CA LYS A 42 -0.86 12.35 -10.07
C LYS A 42 -1.56 11.15 -10.71
N VAL A 43 -1.75 10.07 -9.95
CA VAL A 43 -2.34 8.80 -10.42
C VAL A 43 -3.60 8.40 -9.66
N THR A 44 -4.08 9.20 -8.70
CA THR A 44 -5.36 8.98 -8.01
C THR A 44 -6.51 8.87 -9.01
N GLY A 45 -7.32 7.81 -8.87
CA GLY A 45 -8.43 7.51 -9.79
C GLY A 45 -8.02 6.99 -11.17
N LYS A 46 -6.73 6.80 -11.44
CA LYS A 46 -6.22 6.27 -12.71
C LYS A 46 -5.83 4.81 -12.57
N ARG A 47 -6.05 4.05 -13.64
CA ARG A 47 -5.42 2.73 -13.77
C ARG A 47 -3.92 2.93 -14.04
N CYS A 48 -3.10 2.21 -13.31
CA CYS A 48 -1.64 2.17 -13.50
C CYS A 48 -1.10 0.81 -13.06
N THR A 49 0.12 0.51 -13.47
CA THR A 49 0.89 -0.64 -12.97
C THR A 49 1.87 -0.15 -11.93
N PHE A 50 1.82 -0.72 -10.73
CA PHE A 50 2.83 -0.45 -9.71
C PHE A 50 4.00 -1.42 -9.85
N ALA A 51 5.21 -0.87 -9.94
CA ALA A 51 6.45 -1.61 -9.87
C ALA A 51 7.17 -1.26 -8.56
N LEU A 52 7.57 -2.31 -7.84
CA LEU A 52 8.30 -2.21 -6.58
C LEU A 52 9.10 -3.50 -6.38
N PHE A 53 10.24 -3.37 -5.71
CA PHE A 53 11.18 -4.47 -5.53
C PHE A 53 11.68 -4.43 -4.07
N PRO A 54 11.08 -5.24 -3.17
CA PRO A 54 11.55 -5.33 -1.81
C PRO A 54 12.92 -6.01 -1.76
N TRP A 55 13.65 -5.78 -0.68
CA TRP A 55 14.87 -6.51 -0.41
C TRP A 55 14.55 -8.00 -0.26
N ASN A 56 15.44 -8.85 -0.79
CA ASN A 56 15.42 -10.27 -0.47
C ASN A 56 16.00 -10.46 0.94
N TRP A 57 15.21 -10.10 1.95
CA TRP A 57 15.62 -10.11 3.35
C TRP A 57 15.08 -11.36 4.04
N ASP A 58 15.98 -12.29 4.38
CA ASP A 58 15.61 -13.51 5.09
C ASP A 58 14.92 -13.18 6.42
N ARG A 59 13.69 -13.69 6.56
CA ARG A 59 12.80 -13.46 7.73
C ARG A 59 12.48 -11.99 8.03
N GLY A 60 12.63 -11.09 7.06
CA GLY A 60 12.22 -9.69 7.19
C GLY A 60 10.70 -9.54 7.30
N ASP A 61 10.24 -8.59 8.10
CA ASP A 61 8.83 -8.22 8.28
C ASP A 61 8.39 -7.04 7.39
N GLY A 62 9.35 -6.25 6.90
CA GLY A 62 9.15 -5.20 5.90
C GLY A 62 10.46 -4.55 5.48
N CYS A 63 10.48 -3.80 4.37
CA CYS A 63 11.65 -3.01 3.98
C CYS A 63 11.23 -1.74 3.26
N ILE A 64 12.15 -0.78 3.16
CA ILE A 64 11.93 0.37 2.28
C ILE A 64 11.90 -0.09 0.83
N ILE A 65 11.05 0.55 0.03
CA ILE A 65 10.94 0.28 -1.40
C ILE A 65 10.96 1.60 -2.19
N ARG A 66 11.40 1.51 -3.45
CA ARG A 66 11.08 2.52 -4.46
C ARG A 66 9.79 2.09 -5.16
N LEU A 67 8.68 2.72 -4.81
CA LEU A 67 7.39 2.51 -5.49
C LEU A 67 7.30 3.39 -6.73
N VAL A 68 7.04 2.78 -7.88
CA VAL A 68 6.88 3.48 -9.17
C VAL A 68 5.50 3.17 -9.74
N ALA A 69 4.77 4.20 -10.15
CA ALA A 69 3.54 4.06 -10.93
C ALA A 69 3.84 4.24 -12.42
N ILE A 70 3.45 3.26 -13.23
CA ILE A 70 3.60 3.28 -14.68
C ILE A 70 2.21 3.45 -15.30
N VAL A 71 2.00 4.54 -16.03
CA VAL A 71 0.74 4.82 -16.72
C VAL A 71 0.92 4.55 -18.21
N ASP A 72 0.03 3.76 -18.79
CA ASP A 72 -0.07 3.57 -20.24
C ASP A 72 -1.23 4.41 -20.80
N PRO A 73 -0.95 5.48 -21.56
CA PRO A 73 -2.00 6.30 -22.19
C PRO A 73 -2.90 5.52 -23.16
N LYS A 74 -2.42 4.40 -23.72
CA LYS A 74 -3.20 3.53 -24.61
C LYS A 74 -4.12 2.58 -23.84
N GLY A 75 -3.95 2.47 -22.53
CA GLY A 75 -4.81 1.68 -21.66
C GLY A 75 -4.60 0.16 -21.73
N ALA A 76 -3.56 -0.32 -22.41
CA ALA A 76 -3.26 -1.75 -22.49
C ALA A 76 -2.63 -2.26 -21.19
N TYR A 77 -1.90 -1.40 -20.45
CA TYR A 77 -1.30 -1.66 -19.14
C TYR A 77 -0.60 -3.02 -19.03
N ARG A 78 0.03 -3.45 -20.13
CA ARG A 78 0.63 -4.77 -20.27
C ARG A 78 2.14 -4.65 -20.17
N ILE A 79 2.74 -5.52 -19.36
CA ILE A 79 4.15 -5.84 -19.45
C ILE A 79 4.24 -7.02 -20.42
N GLU A 80 4.92 -6.83 -21.56
CA GLU A 80 5.11 -7.89 -22.55
C GLU A 80 5.88 -9.08 -21.96
N LYS A 81 5.70 -10.29 -22.50
CA LYS A 81 6.22 -11.54 -21.92
C LYS A 81 7.75 -11.64 -21.85
N GLY A 82 8.49 -10.69 -22.41
CA GLY A 82 9.95 -10.70 -22.50
C GLY A 82 10.42 -11.86 -23.39
N GLU A 83 10.75 -11.57 -24.64
CA GLU A 83 11.36 -12.57 -25.53
C GLU A 83 12.87 -12.63 -25.28
N LYS A 84 13.48 -13.80 -25.50
CA LYS A 84 14.94 -13.93 -25.43
C LYS A 84 15.55 -13.16 -26.59
N PHE A 85 16.45 -12.22 -26.28
CA PHE A 85 17.30 -11.55 -27.25
C PHE A 85 18.25 -12.56 -27.92
#